data_AF-A0A438EES9-F1
#
_entry.id   AF-A0A438EES9-F1
#
_cell.length_a   1.000
_cell.length_b   1.000
_cell.length_c   1.000
_cell.angle_alpha   90.00
_cell.angle_beta   90.00
_cell.angle_gamma   90.00
#
_symmetry.space_group_name_H-M   'P 1'
#
loop_
_entity.id
_entity.type
_entity.pdbx_description
1 polymer ?
#
loop_
_entity_poly.entity_id
_entity_poly.type
_entity_poly.pdbx_seq_one_letter_code
_entity_poly.pdbx_strand_id
1 'polypeptide(L)' 'MVKVMSRGGRRRFIVESKAYELVIDEVGGKLRGCIWERCKGLSSWIRFGDASLSSLLVRSGVLL' A
#
# COMPACT_ATOMS: atom_id res chain seq x y z
N MET A 1 2.09 6.65 27.31
CA MET A 1 2.11 7.30 25.98
C MET A 1 1.67 6.26 24.95
N VAL A 2 0.39 6.22 24.60
CA VAL A 2 -0.08 5.32 23.53
C VAL A 2 0.34 5.91 22.20
N LYS A 3 1.19 5.20 21.46
CA LYS A 3 1.56 5.59 20.09
C LYS A 3 0.34 5.33 19.21
N VAL A 4 -0.40 6.39 18.89
CA VAL A 4 -1.46 6.32 17.87
C VAL A 4 -0.76 5.99 16.55
N MET A 5 -0.86 4.73 16.14
CA MET A 5 -0.40 4.28 14.84
C MET A 5 -1.39 4.89 13.85
N SER A 6 -0.95 5.84 13.02
CA SER A 6 -1.74 6.22 11.85
C SER A 6 -2.07 4.93 11.09
N ARG A 7 -3.35 4.57 10.98
CA ARG A 7 -3.77 3.30 10.38
C ARG A 7 -3.50 3.25 8.85
N GLY A 8 -3.08 4.37 8.28
CA GLY A 8 -2.59 4.51 6.91
C GLY A 8 -1.07 4.70 6.82
N GLY A 9 -0.56 4.73 5.59
CA GLY A 9 0.86 4.93 5.34
C GLY A 9 1.22 4.95 3.87
N ARG A 10 2.38 5.51 3.57
CA ARG A 10 2.96 5.52 2.22
C ARG A 10 4.30 4.78 2.21
N ARG A 11 4.51 3.94 1.20
CA ARG A 11 5.75 3.18 1.01
C ARG A 11 6.14 3.26 -0.46
N ARG A 12 7.37 3.68 -0.73
CA ARG A 12 7.95 3.65 -2.09
C ARG A 12 8.77 2.38 -2.25
N PHE A 13 8.67 1.75 -3.41
CA PHE A 13 9.45 0.56 -3.75
C PHE A 13 9.76 0.55 -5.25
N ILE A 14 10.75 -0.24 -5.65
CA ILE A 14 11.20 -0.37 -7.04
C ILE A 14 11.03 -1.83 -7.46
N VAL A 15 10.46 -2.05 -8.65
CA VAL A 15 10.37 -3.36 -9.31
C VAL A 15 10.82 -3.16 -10.75
N GLU A 16 11.82 -3.94 -11.20
CA GLU A 16 12.32 -3.90 -12.60
C GLU A 16 12.60 -2.48 -13.14
N SER A 17 13.32 -1.66 -12.37
CA SER A 17 13.66 -0.26 -12.71
C SER A 17 12.48 0.71 -12.75
N LYS A 18 11.26 0.28 -12.42
CA LYS A 18 10.08 1.13 -12.27
C LYS A 18 9.83 1.45 -10.80
N ALA A 19 9.56 2.72 -10.50
CA ALA A 19 9.23 3.15 -9.16
C ALA A 19 7.72 3.04 -8.93
N TYR A 20 7.34 2.58 -7.74
CA TYR A 20 5.95 2.46 -7.32
C TYR A 20 5.75 3.11 -5.95
N GLU A 21 4.52 3.55 -5.69
CA GLU A 21 4.10 4.03 -4.38
C GLU A 21 2.84 3.31 -3.92
N LEU A 22 2.96 2.57 -2.82
CA LEU A 22 1.82 2.04 -2.08
C LEU A 22 1.33 3.11 -1.11
N VAL A 23 0.06 3.45 -1.22
CA VAL A 23 -0.67 4.33 -0.29
C VAL A 23 -1.75 3.50 0.36
N ILE A 24 -1.80 3.53 1.69
CA ILE A 24 -2.86 2.95 2.50
C ILE A 24 -3.56 4.11 3.20
N ASP A 25 -4.85 4.26 2.95
CA ASP A 25 -5.70 5.28 3.56
C ASP A 25 -6.84 4.63 4.34
N GLU A 26 -7.40 5.37 5.30
CA GLU A 26 -8.61 4.98 6.00
C GLU A 26 -9.79 5.83 5.53
N VAL A 27 -10.85 5.19 5.02
CA VAL A 27 -12.06 5.85 4.55
C VAL A 27 -13.27 5.15 5.16
N GLY A 28 -14.02 5.87 6.00
CA GLY A 28 -15.20 5.31 6.69
C GLY A 28 -14.86 4.15 7.62
N GLY A 29 -13.74 4.24 8.35
CA GLY A 29 -13.29 3.20 9.29
C GLY A 29 -12.58 1.99 8.66
N LYS A 30 -12.58 1.91 7.32
CA LYS A 30 -11.99 0.80 6.55
C LYS A 30 -10.71 1.22 5.85
N LEU A 31 -9.73 0.32 5.83
CA LEU A 31 -8.51 0.54 5.07
C LEU A 31 -8.73 0.33 3.57
N ARG A 32 -8.07 1.15 2.77
CA ARG A 32 -8.01 1.06 1.31
C ARG A 32 -6.57 1.20 0.87
N GLY A 33 -6.18 0.43 -0.14
CA GLY A 33 -4.83 0.45 -0.70
C GLY A 33 -4.85 0.99 -2.13
N CYS A 34 -3.80 1.70 -2.53
CA CYS A 34 -3.55 2.06 -3.92
C CYS A 34 -2.07 1.90 -4.23
N ILE A 35 -1.73 1.20 -5.30
CA ILE A 35 -0.37 1.16 -5.83
C ILE A 35 -0.34 2.03 -7.08
N TRP A 36 0.57 3.00 -7.12
CA TRP A 36 0.78 3.91 -8.24
C TRP A 36 2.12 3.64 -8.90
N GLU A 37 2.17 3.48 -10.21
CA GLU A 37 3.42 3.56 -10.97
C GLU A 37 3.88 5.03 -11.07
N ARG A 38 5.16 5.27 -10.78
CA ARG A 38 5.83 6.57 -10.84
C ARG A 38 6.78 6.59 -12.05
N CYS A 39 6.24 6.47 -13.25
CA CYS A 39 7.01 6.56 -14.50
C CYS A 39 6.66 7.86 -15.26
N LYS A 40 7.63 8.41 -16.01
CA LYS A 40 7.40 9.58 -16.86
C LYS A 40 6.53 9.18 -18.05
N GLY A 41 5.26 9.59 -18.04
CA GLY A 41 4.34 9.42 -19.17
C GLY A 41 3.44 8.17 -19.13
N LEU A 42 3.56 7.32 -18.10
CA LEU A 42 2.65 6.20 -17.85
C LEU A 42 2.13 6.26 -16.42
N SER A 43 0.82 6.41 -16.25
CA SER A 43 0.13 6.34 -14.97
C SER A 43 -0.73 5.09 -14.91
N SER A 44 -0.16 3.99 -14.45
CA SER A 44 -0.93 2.81 -14.06
C SER A 44 -1.19 2.83 -12.55
N TRP A 45 -2.39 2.40 -12.14
CA TRP A 45 -2.71 2.21 -10.73
C TRP A 45 -3.68 1.06 -10.51
N ILE A 46 -3.57 0.45 -9.34
CA ILE A 46 -4.52 -0.56 -8.84
C ILE A 46 -5.01 -0.16 -7.46
N ARG A 47 -6.32 -0.31 -7.22
CA ARG A 47 -6.97 -0.01 -5.93
C ARG A 47 -7.48 -1.28 -5.26
N PHE A 48 -7.38 -1.32 -3.95
CA PHE A 48 -7.80 -2.43 -3.10
C PHE A 48 -8.80 -1.94 -2.05
N GLY A 49 -9.85 -2.73 -1.85
CA GLY A 49 -10.74 -2.61 -0.69
C GLY A 49 -10.17 -3.31 0.52
N ASP A 50 -10.89 -3.33 1.63
CA ASP A 50 -10.37 -3.83 2.91
C ASP A 50 -9.97 -5.32 2.85
N ALA A 51 -10.81 -6.19 2.28
CA ALA A 51 -10.52 -7.62 2.15
C ALA A 51 -9.33 -7.91 1.23
N SER A 52 -9.25 -7.25 0.06
CA SER A 52 -8.15 -7.47 -0.89
C SER A 52 -6.84 -6.88 -0.40
N LEU A 53 -6.88 -5.73 0.29
CA LEU A 53 -5.72 -5.16 0.96
C LEU A 53 -5.25 -6.09 2.08
N SER A 54 -6.17 -6.62 2.89
CA SER A 54 -5.83 -7.58 3.95
C SER A 54 -5.18 -8.83 3.38
N SER A 55 -5.69 -9.38 2.28
CA SER A 55 -5.08 -10.52 1.60
C SER A 55 -3.69 -10.22 1.04
N LEU A 56 -3.44 -9.00 0.56
CA LEU A 56 -2.13 -8.59 0.07
C LEU A 56 -1.10 -8.48 1.21
N LEU A 57 -1.55 -8.12 2.41
CA LEU A 57 -0.72 -7.95 3.61
C LEU A 57 -0.62 -9.21 4.46
N VAL A 58 -1.54 -10.17 4.28
CA VAL A 58 -1.52 -11.47 4.94
C VAL A 58 -0.32 -12.26 4.42
N ARG A 59 0.70 -12.37 5.29
CA ARG A 59 2.00 -13.04 5.16
C ARG A 59 3.17 -12.09 4.88
N SER A 60 3.65 -11.44 5.94
CA SER A 60 5.10 -11.36 6.16
C SER A 60 5.49 -12.53 7.07
N GLY A 61 5.43 -13.75 6.50
CA GLY A 61 6.11 -14.91 7.07
C GLY A 61 7.58 -14.81 6.72
N VAL A 62 8.27 -13.81 7.28
CA VAL A 62 9.73 -13.84 7.35
C VAL A 62 10.04 -14.58 8.65
N LEU A 63 10.19 -15.90 8.54
CA LEU A 63 11.01 -16.62 9.50
C LEU A 63 12.46 -16.28 9.15
N LEU A 64 13.09 -15.49 10.03
CA LEU A 64 14.51 -15.14 10.10
C LEU A 64 15.12 -14.39 8.89
#